data_AF-A0A964U2Q0-F1
#
_entry.id   AF-A0A964U2Q0-F1
#
_cell.length_a   1.000
_cell.length_b   1.000
_cell.length_c   1.000
_cell.angle_alpha   90.00
_cell.angle_beta   90.00
_cell.angle_gamma   90.00
#
_symmetry.space_group_name_H-M   'P 1'
#
loop_
_entity.id
_entity.type
_entity.pdbx_description
1 polymer ?
#
loop_
_entity_poly.entity_id
_entity_poly.type
_entity_poly.pdbx_seq_one_letter_code
_entity_poly.pdbx_strand_id
1 'polypeptide(L)'
;MADARDEIDALIGQFARLPGLGPRSARRMVLHLLQRRDQALRPLVVALERVAQTAQACTRCGNIATAPVCDICADPKRATGEICVVEDVADLWAMERGQTF
;
A
#
# COMPACT_ATOMS: atom_id res chain seq x y z
N MET A 1 29.89 -14.65 2.49
CA MET A 1 29.23 -15.12 1.26
C MET A 1 27.80 -15.45 1.66
N ALA A 2 26.82 -14.64 1.24
CA ALA A 2 25.42 -14.94 1.54
C ALA A 2 25.03 -16.20 0.76
N ASP A 3 24.53 -17.21 1.46
CA ASP A 3 23.98 -18.42 0.86
C ASP A 3 22.67 -18.05 0.14
N ALA A 4 22.31 -18.76 -0.93
CA ALA A 4 21.07 -18.50 -1.69
C ALA A 4 19.81 -18.65 -0.81
N ARG A 5 19.93 -19.40 0.30
CA ARG A 5 18.89 -19.53 1.32
C ARG A 5 18.76 -18.29 2.21
N ASP A 6 19.85 -17.55 2.42
CA ASP A 6 19.87 -16.35 3.27
C ASP A 6 19.02 -15.22 2.67
N GLU A 7 19.02 -15.04 1.35
CA GLU A 7 18.20 -14.02 0.68
C GLU A 7 16.69 -14.32 0.81
N ILE A 8 16.30 -15.59 0.76
CA ILE A 8 14.91 -16.01 0.93
C ILE A 8 14.49 -15.81 2.39
N ASP A 9 15.33 -16.20 3.35
CA ASP A 9 15.05 -16.01 4.77
C ASP A 9 15.00 -14.53 5.16
N ALA A 10 15.82 -13.68 4.53
CA ALA A 10 15.74 -12.23 4.67
C ALA A 10 14.39 -11.68 4.18
N LEU A 11 13.91 -12.12 3.01
CA LEU A 11 12.61 -11.72 2.49
C LEU A 11 11.45 -12.17 3.40
N ILE A 12 11.53 -13.40 3.93
CA ILE A 12 10.57 -13.90 4.93
C ILE A 12 10.58 -13.01 6.17
N GLY A 13 11.77 -12.62 6.63
CA GLY A 13 11.96 -11.71 7.75
C GLY A 13 11.29 -10.35 7.53
N GLN A 14 11.40 -9.78 6.32
CA GLN A 14 10.72 -8.52 5.99
C GLN A 14 9.19 -8.68 6.00
N PHE A 15 8.66 -9.74 5.41
CA PHE A 15 7.21 -10.01 5.41
C PHE A 15 6.66 -10.24 6.82
N ALA A 16 7.45 -10.85 7.70
CA ALA A 16 7.04 -11.11 9.09
C ALA A 16 6.97 -9.86 9.98
N ARG A 17 7.49 -8.72 9.51
CA ARG A 17 7.39 -7.42 10.20
C ARG A 17 6.10 -6.67 9.86
N LEU A 18 5.36 -7.12 8.85
CA LEU A 18 4.11 -6.49 8.45
C LEU A 18 2.99 -6.83 9.46
N PRO A 19 2.09 -5.88 9.76
CA PRO A 19 0.98 -6.12 10.69
C PRO A 19 0.11 -7.29 10.20
N GLY A 20 -0.21 -8.22 11.10
CA GLY A 20 -1.02 -9.40 10.78
C GLY A 20 -0.26 -10.58 10.13
N LEU A 21 1.04 -10.45 9.83
CA LEU A 21 1.84 -11.52 9.24
C LEU A 21 2.91 -12.04 10.21
N GLY A 22 2.62 -13.16 10.88
CA GLY A 22 3.62 -13.88 11.67
C GLY A 22 4.63 -14.68 10.81
N PRO A 23 5.74 -15.17 11.39
CA PRO A 23 6.81 -15.87 10.65
C PRO A 23 6.34 -17.06 9.82
N ARG A 24 5.36 -17.83 10.33
CA ARG A 24 4.78 -18.97 9.61
C ARG A 24 3.98 -18.52 8.37
N SER A 25 3.15 -17.49 8.52
CA SER A 25 2.34 -16.93 7.42
C SER A 25 3.22 -16.26 6.37
N ALA A 26 4.21 -15.47 6.80
CA ALA A 26 5.18 -14.81 5.93
C ALA A 26 5.94 -15.83 5.06
N ARG A 27 6.46 -16.91 5.67
CA ARG A 27 7.12 -18.00 4.93
C ARG A 27 6.20 -18.60 3.86
N ARG A 28 4.95 -18.88 4.21
CA ARG A 28 3.96 -19.43 3.25
C ARG A 28 3.72 -18.48 2.07
N MET A 29 3.61 -17.19 2.32
CA MET A 29 3.43 -16.18 1.27
C MET A 29 4.65 -16.07 0.36
N VAL A 30 5.85 -15.97 0.94
CA VAL A 30 7.09 -15.85 0.14
C VAL A 30 7.30 -17.08 -0.74
N LEU A 31 7.12 -18.29 -0.19
CA LEU A 31 7.22 -19.52 -0.98
C LEU A 31 6.18 -19.57 -2.11
N HIS A 32 4.95 -19.09 -1.86
CA HIS A 32 3.92 -19.00 -2.89
C HIS A 32 4.31 -18.03 -4.01
N LEU A 33 4.86 -16.86 -3.67
CA LEU A 33 5.35 -15.88 -4.65
C LEU A 33 6.51 -16.43 -5.48
N LEU A 34 7.43 -17.17 -4.84
CA LEU A 34 8.56 -17.81 -5.52
C LEU A 34 8.13 -18.91 -6.50
N GLN A 35 7.03 -19.60 -6.25
CA GLN A 35 6.46 -20.56 -7.20
C GLN A 35 5.82 -19.87 -8.43
N ARG A 36 5.48 -18.58 -8.32
CA ARG A 36 4.79 -17.79 -9.35
C ARG A 36 5.57 -16.50 -9.67
N ARG A 37 6.87 -16.62 -9.96
CA ARG A 37 7.79 -15.47 -10.06
C ARG A 37 7.31 -14.42 -11.05
N ASP A 38 6.99 -14.83 -12.28
CA ASP A 38 6.65 -13.87 -13.35
C ASP A 38 5.20 -13.38 -13.27
N GLN A 39 4.30 -14.18 -12.70
CA GLN A 39 2.87 -13.86 -12.60
C GLN A 39 2.51 -13.09 -11.32
N ALA A 40 3.28 -13.23 -10.24
CA ALA A 40 2.96 -12.64 -8.94
C ALA A 40 4.11 -11.84 -8.33
N LEU A 41 5.32 -12.42 -8.22
CA LEU A 41 6.43 -11.74 -7.54
C LEU A 41 6.92 -10.50 -8.31
N ARG A 42 7.21 -10.63 -9.61
CA ARG A 42 7.71 -9.51 -10.42
C ARG A 42 6.70 -8.35 -10.48
N PRO A 43 5.40 -8.56 -10.79
CA PRO A 43 4.43 -7.47 -10.77
C PRO A 43 4.30 -6.81 -9.40
N LEU A 44 4.37 -7.60 -8.31
CA LEU A 44 4.33 -7.06 -6.95
C LEU A 44 5.53 -6.16 -6.65
N VAL A 45 6.74 -6.56 -7.03
CA VAL A 45 7.95 -5.74 -6.85
C VAL A 45 7.82 -4.41 -7.60
N VAL A 46 7.39 -4.45 -8.86
CA VAL A 46 7.18 -3.23 -9.66
C VAL A 46 6.12 -2.32 -9.04
N ALA A 47 5.02 -2.88 -8.54
CA ALA A 47 3.97 -2.11 -7.89
C ALA A 47 4.46 -1.46 -6.59
N LEU A 48 5.20 -2.21 -5.75
CA LEU A 48 5.78 -1.70 -4.50
C LEU A 48 6.77 -0.58 -4.78
N GLU A 49 7.65 -0.75 -5.76
CA GLU A 49 8.64 0.27 -6.13
C GLU A 49 7.97 1.54 -6.66
N ARG A 50 6.97 1.40 -7.54
CA ARG A 50 6.20 2.53 -8.06
C ARG A 50 5.50 3.29 -6.94
N VAL A 51 4.85 2.60 -6.01
CA VAL A 51 4.17 3.23 -4.87
C VAL A 51 5.19 3.91 -3.96
N ALA A 52 6.32 3.26 -3.65
CA ALA A 52 7.37 3.85 -2.83
C ALA A 52 7.94 5.16 -3.42
N GLN A 53 7.98 5.27 -4.76
CA GLN A 53 8.47 6.47 -5.44
C GLN A 53 7.42 7.57 -5.60
N THR A 54 6.14 7.21 -5.71
CA THR A 54 5.07 8.14 -6.11
C THR A 54 4.10 8.50 -4.99
N ALA A 55 3.95 7.65 -3.98
CA ALA A 55 3.04 7.87 -2.87
C ALA A 55 3.50 9.08 -2.06
N GLN A 56 2.60 10.04 -1.92
CA GLN A 56 2.84 11.29 -1.21
C GLN A 56 1.54 11.76 -0.55
N ALA A 57 1.68 12.63 0.44
CA ALA A 57 0.53 13.28 1.06
C ALA A 57 -0.03 14.37 0.13
N CYS A 58 -1.35 14.38 -0.04
CA CYS A 58 -2.08 15.42 -0.73
C CYS A 58 -1.83 16.77 -0.06
N THR A 59 -1.48 17.78 -0.83
CA THR A 59 -1.16 19.14 -0.33
C THR A 59 -2.37 19.88 0.25
N ARG A 60 -3.59 19.38 0.02
CA ARG A 60 -4.85 19.99 0.48
C ARG A 60 -5.45 19.32 1.70
N CYS A 61 -5.47 17.98 1.75
CA CYS A 61 -6.18 17.23 2.80
C CYS A 61 -5.33 16.19 3.52
N GLY A 62 -4.06 15.97 3.12
CA GLY A 62 -3.19 14.98 3.74
C GLY A 62 -3.45 13.52 3.36
N ASN A 63 -4.48 13.21 2.54
CA ASN A 63 -4.71 11.86 2.01
C ASN A 63 -3.49 11.35 1.21
N ILE A 64 -3.25 10.04 1.19
CA ILE A 64 -2.21 9.44 0.35
C ILE A 64 -2.69 9.34 -1.09
N ALA A 65 -1.90 9.91 -2.01
CA ALA A 65 -2.13 9.85 -3.45
C ALA A 65 -0.81 9.68 -4.20
N THR A 66 -0.88 9.40 -5.51
CA THR A 66 0.30 9.37 -6.39
C THR A 66 0.57 10.70 -7.09
N ALA A 67 -0.20 11.73 -6.76
CA ALA A 67 -0.11 13.08 -7.29
C ALA A 67 -0.22 14.11 -6.15
N PRO A 68 0.22 15.36 -6.33
CA PRO A 68 0.18 16.38 -5.28
C PRO A 68 -1.23 16.69 -4.77
N VAL A 69 -2.25 16.52 -5.62
CA VAL A 69 -3.66 16.67 -5.27
C VAL A 69 -4.36 15.34 -5.53
N CYS A 70 -5.09 14.82 -4.54
CA CYS A 70 -5.84 13.57 -4.67
C CYS A 70 -7.13 13.77 -5.49
N ASP A 71 -7.66 12.66 -6.02
CA ASP A 71 -8.86 12.67 -6.87
C ASP A 71 -10.09 13.26 -6.13
N ILE A 72 -10.21 13.05 -4.82
CA ILE A 72 -11.28 13.60 -3.99
C ILE A 72 -11.22 15.13 -3.96
N CYS A 73 -10.03 15.71 -3.77
CA CYS A 73 -9.87 17.17 -3.78
C CYS A 73 -10.00 17.77 -5.18
N ALA A 74 -9.63 17.01 -6.21
CA ALA A 74 -9.70 17.46 -7.61
C ALA A 74 -11.13 17.42 -8.18
N ASP A 75 -12.04 16.64 -7.58
CA ASP A 75 -13.41 16.50 -8.06
C ASP A 75 -14.23 17.80 -7.84
N PRO A 76 -14.67 18.48 -8.92
CA PRO A 76 -15.47 19.70 -8.81
C PRO A 76 -16.85 19.45 -8.18
N LYS A 77 -17.38 18.22 -8.21
CA LYS A 77 -18.67 17.88 -7.57
C LYS A 77 -18.61 18.00 -6.05
N ARG A 78 -17.40 17.92 -5.47
CA ARG A 78 -17.16 18.03 -4.03
C ARG A 78 -16.87 19.46 -3.58
N ALA A 79 -16.95 20.45 -4.47
CA ALA A 79 -16.77 21.87 -4.13
C ALA A 79 -18.00 22.50 -3.47
N THR A 80 -18.56 21.86 -2.44
CA THR A 80 -19.75 22.32 -1.70
C THR A 80 -19.43 23.30 -0.57
N GLY A 81 -18.16 23.40 -0.18
CA GLY A 81 -17.70 24.19 0.97
C GLY A 81 -17.68 23.42 2.29
N GLU A 82 -18.01 22.13 2.27
CA GLU A 82 -18.00 21.26 3.44
C GLU A 82 -16.67 20.51 3.58
N ILE A 83 -16.24 20.29 4.82
CA ILE A 83 -15.02 19.54 5.14
C ILE A 83 -15.37 18.43 6.11
N CYS A 84 -15.07 17.19 5.74
CA CYS A 84 -15.12 16.05 6.65
C CYS A 84 -13.74 15.84 7.28
N VAL A 85 -13.64 16.03 8.59
CA VAL A 85 -12.42 15.78 9.36
C VAL A 85 -12.43 14.33 9.84
N VAL A 86 -11.35 13.62 9.58
CA VAL A 86 -11.13 12.22 9.96
C VAL A 86 -9.84 12.09 10.78
N GLU A 87 -9.68 10.97 11.50
CA GLU A 87 -8.48 10.71 12.29
C GLU A 87 -7.32 10.25 11.40
N ASP A 88 -7.57 9.31 10.49
CA ASP A 88 -6.54 8.79 9.59
C ASP A 88 -7.01 8.59 8.13
N VAL A 89 -6.08 8.11 7.29
CA VAL A 89 -6.32 7.85 5.87
C VAL A 89 -7.25 6.63 5.67
N ALA A 90 -7.24 5.68 6.59
CA ALA A 90 -8.08 4.49 6.51
C ALA A 90 -9.56 4.86 6.72
N ASP A 91 -9.86 5.80 7.62
CA ASP A 91 -11.18 6.39 7.83
C ASP A 91 -11.68 7.09 6.57
N LEU A 92 -10.84 7.93 5.95
CA LEU A 92 -11.17 8.61 4.70
C LEU A 92 -11.52 7.59 3.61
N TRP A 93 -10.73 6.53 3.45
CA TRP A 93 -11.03 5.49 2.46
C TRP A 93 -12.27 4.67 2.82
N ALA A 94 -12.57 4.48 4.11
CA ALA A 94 -13.79 3.81 4.54
C ALA A 94 -15.03 4.63 4.17
N MET A 95 -15.00 5.94 4.41
CA MET A 95 -16.07 6.86 4.01
C MET A 95 -16.27 6.89 2.49
N GLU A 96 -15.19 7.02 1.73
CA GLU A 96 -15.26 7.06 0.26
C GLU A 96 -15.84 5.76 -0.32
N ARG A 97 -15.40 4.59 0.19
CA ARG A 97 -15.97 3.29 -0.23
C ARG A 97 -17.44 3.15 0.15
N GLY A 98 -17.85 3.73 1.27
CA GLY A 98 -19.23 3.72 1.74
C GLY A 98 -20.15 4.70 1.01
N GLN A 99 -19.59 5.63 0.22
CA GLN A 99 -20.33 6.73 -0.42
C GLN A 99 -21.18 7.53 0.59
N THR A 100 -20.69 7.64 1.82
CA THR A 100 -21.41 8.30 2.91
C THR A 100 -21.16 9.80 2.98
N PHE A 101 -20.24 10.31 2.16
CA PHE A 101 -19.89 11.72 2.02
C PHE A 101 -19.40 12.05 0.60
#